data_AF-A0A9X8VJ68-F1
#
_entry.id   AF-A0A9X8VJ68-F1
#
_cell.length_a   1.000
_cell.length_b   1.000
_cell.length_c   1.000
_cell.angle_alpha   90.00
_cell.angle_beta   90.00
_cell.angle_gamma   90.00
#
_symmetry.space_group_name_H-M   'P 1'
#
loop_
_entity.id
_entity.type
_entity.pdbx_description
1 polymer ?
#
loop_
_entity_poly.entity_id
_entity_poly.type
_entity_poly.pdbx_seq_one_letter_code
_entity_poly.pdbx_strand_id
1 'polypeptide(L)' 'MSTEYRIASPHLAQFVQAIWRQAGSTAREAELVADHLVQANLAGHDSHGVGMIPSYMASLAQGQLQ' A
#
# COMPACT_ATOMS: atom_id res chain seq x y z
N MET A 1 -17.18 2.06 20.73
CA MET A 1 -15.79 1.59 20.73
C MET A 1 -15.44 1.26 19.29
N SER A 2 -14.40 1.87 18.73
CA SER A 2 -13.90 1.49 17.40
C SER A 2 -13.19 0.14 17.53
N THR A 3 -13.48 -0.80 16.64
CA THR A 3 -12.73 -2.07 16.57
C THR A 3 -11.36 -1.78 15.98
N GLU A 4 -10.29 -2.10 16.70
CA GLU A 4 -8.92 -2.03 16.19
C GLU A 4 -8.49 -3.39 15.61
N TYR A 5 -7.87 -3.37 14.43
CA TYR A 5 -7.26 -4.54 13.82
C TYR A 5 -5.74 -4.42 13.90
N ARG A 6 -5.07 -5.48 14.38
CA ARG A 6 -3.61 -5.60 14.33
C ARG A 6 -3.23 -6.62 13.28
N ILE A 7 -2.44 -6.17 12.30
CA ILE A 7 -1.97 -6.99 11.18
C ILE A 7 -0.46 -7.07 11.27
N ALA A 8 0.10 -8.27 11.15
CA ALA A 8 1.54 -8.45 11.11
C ALA A 8 2.12 -7.77 9.84
N SER A 9 3.19 -7.00 9.99
CA SER A 9 3.77 -6.23 8.88
C SER A 9 4.13 -7.09 7.66
N PRO A 10 4.63 -8.35 7.76
CA PRO A 10 4.89 -9.15 6.58
C PRO A 10 3.62 -9.52 5.81
N HIS A 11 2.52 -9.78 6.50
CA HIS A 11 1.23 -10.07 5.85
C HIS A 11 0.66 -8.82 5.19
N LEU A 12 0.79 -7.65 5.84
CA LEU A 12 0.36 -6.39 5.25
C LEU A 12 1.18 -6.05 4.00
N ALA A 13 2.50 -6.24 4.04
CA ALA A 13 3.37 -6.02 2.89
C ALA A 13 3.00 -6.95 1.73
N GLN A 14 2.79 -8.24 1.96
CA GLN A 14 2.35 -9.19 0.93
C GLN A 14 1.02 -8.79 0.29
N PHE A 15 0.06 -8.33 1.10
CA PHE A 15 -1.22 -7.84 0.60
C PHE A 15 -1.05 -6.61 -0.29
N VAL A 16 -0.25 -5.63 0.13
CA VAL A 16 0.01 -4.43 -0.68
C VAL A 16 0.75 -4.78 -1.97
N GLN A 17 1.76 -5.66 -1.92
CA GLN A 17 2.45 -6.14 -3.12
C GLN A 17 1.47 -6.76 -4.12
N ALA A 18 0.54 -7.61 -3.65
CA ALA A 18 -0.45 -8.25 -4.51
C ALA A 18 -1.36 -7.24 -5.22
N ILE A 19 -1.76 -6.15 -4.54
CA ILE A 19 -2.55 -5.06 -5.15
C ILE A 19 -1.78 -4.44 -6.33
N TRP A 20 -0.52 -4.05 -6.12
CA TRP A 20 0.27 -3.39 -7.17
C TRP A 20 0.59 -4.32 -8.33
N ARG A 21 0.86 -5.59 -8.06
CA ARG A 21 1.00 -6.62 -9.11
C ARG A 21 -0.25 -6.72 -9.97
N GLN A 22 -1.43 -6.73 -9.34
CA GLN A 22 -2.70 -6.81 -10.05
C GLN A 22 -3.02 -5.51 -10.80
N ALA A 23 -2.53 -4.38 -10.32
CA ALA A 23 -2.62 -3.08 -10.99
C ALA A 23 -1.66 -2.95 -12.19
N GLY A 24 -0.76 -3.92 -12.41
CA GLY A 24 0.15 -3.99 -13.55
C GLY A 24 1.62 -3.67 -13.24
N SER A 25 1.95 -3.33 -11.99
CA SER A 25 3.33 -3.02 -11.58
C SER A 25 4.24 -4.24 -11.69
N THR A 26 5.52 -3.97 -11.92
CA THR A 26 6.55 -5.01 -11.91
C THR A 26 6.77 -5.59 -10.50
N ALA A 27 7.53 -6.67 -10.42
CA ALA A 27 7.95 -7.27 -9.15
C ALA A 27 8.59 -6.30 -8.20
N ARG A 28 9.58 -5.60 -8.74
CA ARG A 28 10.40 -4.71 -7.97
C ARG A 28 9.61 -3.49 -7.52
N GLU A 29 8.79 -2.96 -8.41
CA GLU A 29 7.95 -1.80 -8.11
C GLU A 29 6.91 -2.11 -7.02
N ALA A 30 6.20 -3.25 -7.13
CA ALA A 30 5.24 -3.66 -6.13
C ALA A 30 5.88 -3.87 -4.75
N GLU A 31 7.08 -4.47 -4.70
CA GLU A 31 7.88 -4.61 -3.49
C GLU A 31 8.23 -3.24 -2.88
N LEU A 32 8.78 -2.33 -3.69
CA LEU A 32 9.18 -1.00 -3.24
C LEU A 32 8.01 -0.18 -2.68
N VAL A 33 6.85 -0.21 -3.35
CA VAL A 33 5.67 0.52 -2.88
C VAL A 33 5.14 -0.09 -1.59
N ALA A 34 5.09 -1.42 -1.49
CA ALA A 34 4.65 -2.09 -0.26
C ALA A 34 5.58 -1.77 0.92
N ASP A 35 6.89 -1.85 0.72
CA ASP A 35 7.86 -1.50 1.74
C ASP A 35 7.68 -0.06 2.21
N HIS A 36 7.54 0.90 1.29
CA HIS A 36 7.37 2.30 1.64
C HIS A 36 6.11 2.57 2.47
N LEU A 37 4.96 2.05 2.02
CA LEU A 37 3.68 2.28 2.70
C LEU A 37 3.63 1.58 4.07
N VAL A 38 4.13 0.36 4.17
CA VAL A 38 4.15 -0.37 5.45
C VAL A 38 5.13 0.28 6.43
N GLN A 39 6.29 0.75 5.96
CA GLN A 39 7.23 1.48 6.82
C GLN A 39 6.63 2.80 7.33
N ALA A 40 5.85 3.51 6.51
CA ALA A 40 5.13 4.70 6.98
C ALA A 40 4.16 4.38 8.13
N ASN A 41 3.40 3.27 8.04
CA ASN A 41 2.55 2.82 9.17
C ASN A 41 3.37 2.43 10.40
N LEU A 42 4.47 1.68 10.23
CA LEU A 42 5.34 1.28 11.34
C LEU A 42 6.02 2.47 12.03
N ALA A 43 6.29 3.54 11.28
CA ALA A 43 6.84 4.79 11.81
C ALA A 43 5.77 5.70 12.46
N GLY A 44 4.48 5.32 12.45
CA GLY A 44 3.37 6.12 12.98
C GLY A 44 2.90 7.25 12.06
N HIS A 45 3.28 7.23 10.78
CA HIS A 45 2.86 8.19 9.76
C HIS A 45 1.73 7.63 8.90
N ASP A 46 0.58 7.32 9.52
CA ASP A 46 -0.53 6.61 8.86
C ASP A 46 -1.12 7.35 7.65
N SER A 47 -1.02 8.69 7.62
CA SER A 47 -1.44 9.53 6.49
C SER A 47 -0.67 9.25 5.20
N HIS A 48 0.50 8.60 5.29
CA HIS A 48 1.33 8.21 4.15
C HIS A 48 1.43 6.69 4.01
N GLY A 49 0.69 5.93 4.83
CA GLY A 49 0.74 4.46 4.86
C GLY A 49 -0.22 3.79 3.88
N VAL A 50 -0.57 2.53 4.16
CA VAL A 50 -1.42 1.71 3.28
C VAL A 50 -2.81 2.31 3.03
N GLY A 51 -3.27 3.23 3.89
CA GLY A 51 -4.52 3.97 3.69
C GLY A 51 -4.53 4.85 2.44
N MET A 52 -3.37 5.13 1.84
CA MET A 52 -3.25 5.90 0.59
C MET A 52 -3.58 5.09 -0.67
N ILE A 53 -3.61 3.76 -0.60
CA ILE A 53 -3.82 2.88 -1.76
C ILE A 53 -5.08 3.25 -2.56
N PRO A 54 -6.27 3.50 -1.97
CA PRO A 54 -7.45 3.89 -2.74
C PRO A 54 -7.25 5.17 -3.57
N SER A 55 -6.51 6.15 -3.04
CA SER A 55 -6.20 7.40 -3.76
C SER A 55 -5.29 7.13 -4.96
N TYR A 56 -4.25 6.31 -4.77
CA TYR A 56 -3.38 5.92 -5.87
C TYR A 56 -4.12 5.14 -6.96
N MET A 57 -5.01 4.22 -6.59
CA MET A 57 -5.83 3.49 -7.56
C MET A 57 -6.77 4.42 -8.33
N ALA A 58 -7.34 5.44 -7.68
CA ALA A 58 -8.14 6.44 -8.35
C ALA A 58 -7.32 7.31 -9.32
N SER A 59 -6.07 7.64 -8.97
CA SER A 59 -5.12 8.36 -9.84
C SER A 59 -4.72 7.50 -11.05
N LEU A 60 -4.45 6.21 -10.83
CA LEU A 60 -4.16 5.23 -11.89
C LEU A 60 -5.33 5.12 -12.88
N ALA A 61 -6.56 5.02 -12.38
CA ALA A 61 -7.75 4.95 -13.21
C ALA A 61 -7.97 6.22 -14.06
N GLN A 62 -7.48 7.38 -13.60
CA GLN A 62 -7.50 8.65 -14.33
C GLN A 62 -6.30 8.83 -15.27
N GLY A 63 -5.37 7.88 -15.34
CA GLY A 63 -4.13 7.99 -16.12
C GLY A 63 -3.16 9.04 -15.59
N GLN A 64 -3.30 9.44 -14.32
CA GLN A 64 -2.47 10.44 -13.65
C GLN A 64 -1.28 9.83 -12.90
N LEU A 65 -1.32 8.51 -12.67
CA LEU A 65 -0.24 7.71 -12.12
C LEU A 65 0.34 6.83 -13.24
N GLN A 66 1.67 6.76 -13.33
CA GLN A 66 2.41 6.07 -14.38
C GLN A 66 3.32 4.99 -13.80
#